data_AF-A0A8T7HVN8-F1
#
_entry.id   AF-A0A8T7HVN8-F1
#
_cell.length_a   1.000
_cell.length_b   1.000
_cell.length_c   1.000
_cell.angle_alpha   90.00
_cell.angle_beta   90.00
_cell.angle_gamma   90.00
#
_symmetry.space_group_name_H-M   'P 1'
#
loop_
_entity.id
_entity.type
_entity.pdbx_description
1 polymer ?
#
loop_
_entity_poly.entity_id
_entity_poly.type
_entity_poly.pdbx_seq_one_letter_code
_entity_poly.pdbx_strand_id
1 'polypeptide(L)'
;MKDAMENAKEELKRIDHLIYVTLKYTRTVDVFLSVIDRMINSYEFTIDALVKLLVSEHKLAEEPDIPLAKAQAVLEHYDSKKVKENIDKYLLLRKLKRANYEKSNEFRRHVTMTAIVEGKVIQVNIDNITEDFHALKEFIDFVEKKISA
;
A
#
# COMPACT_ATOMS: atom_id res chain seq x y z
N MET A 1 -17.58 5.17 -4.13
CA MET A 1 -16.34 5.94 -4.34
C MET A 1 -15.91 6.64 -3.06
N LYS A 2 -16.76 7.48 -2.46
CA LYS A 2 -16.45 8.17 -1.18
C LYS A 2 -16.14 7.20 -0.03
N ASP A 3 -16.97 6.17 0.15
CA ASP A 3 -16.77 5.17 1.22
C ASP A 3 -15.43 4.43 1.10
N ALA A 4 -14.98 4.14 -0.13
CA ALA A 4 -13.68 3.50 -0.36
C ALA A 4 -12.52 4.44 0.03
N MET A 5 -12.61 5.73 -0.31
CA MET A 5 -11.61 6.71 0.09
C MET A 5 -11.59 6.95 1.61
N GLU A 6 -12.75 6.91 2.27
CA GLU A 6 -12.85 6.98 3.73
C GLU A 6 -12.16 5.78 4.39
N ASN A 7 -12.45 4.56 3.93
CA ASN A 7 -11.78 3.34 4.41
C ASN A 7 -10.25 3.39 4.19
N ALA A 8 -9.80 3.89 3.04
CA ALA A 8 -8.37 4.06 2.75
C ALA A 8 -7.69 4.99 3.77
N LYS A 9 -8.36 6.10 4.12
CA LYS A 9 -7.89 7.07 5.12
C LYS A 9 -7.91 6.54 6.54
N GLU A 10 -8.90 5.71 6.90
CA GLU A 10 -8.91 5.05 8.20
C GLU A 10 -7.71 4.11 8.37
N GLU A 11 -7.39 3.32 7.35
CA GLU A 11 -6.19 2.48 7.39
C GLU A 11 -4.90 3.31 7.46
N LEU A 12 -4.81 4.45 6.78
CA LEU A 12 -3.69 5.38 6.93
C LEU A 12 -3.49 5.86 8.38
N LYS A 13 -4.56 6.24 9.08
CA LYS A 13 -4.48 6.66 10.49
C LYS A 13 -3.95 5.53 11.37
N ARG A 14 -4.34 4.29 11.08
CA ARG A 14 -3.87 3.10 11.81
C ARG A 14 -2.40 2.81 11.54
N ILE A 15 -1.96 2.95 10.29
CA ILE A 15 -0.54 2.80 9.90
C ILE A 15 0.31 3.84 10.62
N ASP A 16 -0.09 5.10 10.62
CA ASP A 16 0.62 6.20 11.30
C ASP A 16 0.81 5.90 12.80
N HIS A 17 -0.26 5.45 13.45
CA HIS A 17 -0.20 5.03 14.85
C HIS A 17 0.78 3.87 15.08
N LEU A 18 0.77 2.84 14.23
CA LEU A 18 1.67 1.70 14.35
C LEU A 18 3.15 2.11 14.17
N ILE A 19 3.46 2.96 13.19
CA ILE A 19 4.81 3.48 12.97
C ILE A 19 5.28 4.26 14.19
N TYR A 20 4.44 5.17 14.71
CA TYR A 20 4.75 5.97 15.89
C TYR A 20 5.01 5.13 17.14
N VAL A 21 4.16 4.12 17.40
CA VAL A 21 4.33 3.20 18.54
C VAL A 21 5.57 2.34 18.38
N THR A 22 5.90 1.93 17.15
CA THR A 22 7.11 1.11 16.86
C THR A 22 8.39 1.85 17.18
N LEU A 23 8.50 3.11 16.77
CA LEU A 23 9.65 3.97 17.06
C LEU A 23 9.93 4.05 18.57
N LYS A 24 8.85 4.06 19.36
CA LYS A 24 8.90 4.30 20.80
C LYS A 24 9.00 3.03 21.65
N TYR A 25 8.32 1.95 21.30
CA TYR A 25 8.06 0.86 22.26
C TYR A 25 8.23 -0.56 21.72
N THR A 26 7.69 -0.90 20.55
CA THR A 26 7.47 -2.31 20.18
C THR A 26 8.53 -2.92 19.26
N ARG A 27 9.27 -2.15 18.44
CA ARG A 27 10.44 -2.55 17.60
C ARG A 27 10.55 -4.05 17.24
N THR A 28 9.49 -4.63 16.66
CA THR A 28 9.43 -6.04 16.23
C THR A 28 9.03 -6.12 14.77
N VAL A 29 9.42 -7.23 14.13
CA VAL A 29 9.04 -7.48 12.72
C VAL A 29 7.53 -7.69 12.57
N ASP A 30 6.85 -8.17 13.61
CA ASP A 30 5.40 -8.38 13.56
C ASP A 30 4.61 -7.08 13.35
N VAL A 31 5.13 -5.96 13.85
CA VAL A 31 4.53 -4.65 13.56
C VAL A 31 4.73 -4.26 12.09
N PHE A 32 5.87 -4.59 11.49
CA PHE A 32 6.11 -4.33 10.07
C PHE A 32 5.15 -5.11 9.19
N LEU A 33 4.90 -6.39 9.50
CA LEU A 33 3.90 -7.19 8.81
C LEU A 33 2.49 -6.59 8.95
N SER A 34 2.15 -6.13 10.15
CA SER A 34 0.88 -5.44 10.41
C SER A 34 0.75 -4.15 9.60
N VAL A 35 1.83 -3.37 9.47
CA VAL A 35 1.85 -2.15 8.65
C VAL A 35 1.71 -2.48 7.17
N ILE A 36 2.46 -3.45 6.66
CA ILE A 36 2.38 -3.92 5.26
C ILE A 36 0.95 -4.36 4.94
N ASP A 37 0.32 -5.14 5.80
CA ASP A 37 -1.06 -5.60 5.62
C ASP A 37 -2.05 -4.43 5.50
N ARG A 38 -1.90 -3.42 6.35
CA ARG A 38 -2.76 -2.24 6.30
C ARG A 38 -2.48 -1.36 5.08
N MET A 39 -1.23 -1.25 4.65
CA MET A 39 -0.88 -0.56 3.41
C MET A 39 -1.52 -1.25 2.21
N ILE A 40 -1.46 -2.58 2.14
CA ILE A 40 -2.13 -3.36 1.09
C ILE A 40 -3.63 -3.05 1.06
N ASN A 41 -4.31 -3.07 2.22
CA ASN A 41 -5.73 -2.75 2.30
C ASN A 41 -6.04 -1.31 1.84
N SER A 42 -5.22 -0.35 2.27
CA SER A 42 -5.36 1.06 1.88
C SER A 42 -5.18 1.26 0.37
N TYR A 43 -4.20 0.58 -0.25
CA TYR A 43 -4.07 0.52 -1.71
C TYR A 43 -5.29 -0.13 -2.37
N GLU A 44 -5.80 -1.25 -1.85
CA GLU A 44 -6.98 -1.93 -2.42
C GLU A 44 -8.20 -1.00 -2.44
N PHE A 45 -8.48 -0.30 -1.34
CA PHE A 45 -9.57 0.68 -1.31
C PHE A 45 -9.34 1.85 -2.29
N THR A 46 -8.10 2.29 -2.45
CA THR A 46 -7.75 3.38 -3.38
C THR A 46 -7.91 2.94 -4.84
N ILE A 47 -7.47 1.73 -5.17
CA ILE A 47 -7.61 1.11 -6.49
C ILE A 47 -9.10 0.89 -6.80
N ASP A 48 -9.88 0.39 -5.85
CA ASP A 48 -11.32 0.23 -5.98
C ASP A 48 -12.01 1.57 -6.29
N ALA A 49 -11.57 2.66 -5.65
CA ALA A 49 -12.10 3.99 -5.93
C ALA A 49 -11.80 4.45 -7.37
N LEU A 50 -10.58 4.18 -7.86
CA LEU A 50 -10.17 4.48 -9.24
C LEU A 50 -10.94 3.64 -10.26
N VAL A 51 -11.11 2.34 -10.03
CA VAL A 51 -11.88 1.47 -10.93
C VAL A 51 -13.34 1.93 -10.99
N LYS A 52 -13.94 2.26 -9.84
CA LYS A 52 -15.31 2.81 -9.80
C LYS A 52 -15.43 4.12 -10.56
N LEU A 53 -14.40 4.97 -10.52
CA LEU A 53 -14.36 6.20 -11.33
C LEU A 53 -14.33 5.85 -12.83
N LEU A 54 -13.49 4.91 -13.27
CA LEU A 54 -13.43 4.48 -14.67
C LEU A 54 -14.75 3.89 -15.19
N VAL A 55 -15.45 3.11 -14.36
CA VAL A 55 -16.79 2.60 -14.69
C VAL A 55 -17.80 3.74 -14.82
N SER A 56 -17.76 4.72 -13.89
CA SER A 56 -18.65 5.88 -13.95
C SER A 56 -18.38 6.80 -15.16
N GLU A 57 -17.14 6.82 -15.64
CA GLU A 57 -16.72 7.52 -16.85
C GLU A 57 -16.97 6.70 -18.14
N HIS A 58 -17.60 5.51 -18.04
CA HIS A 58 -17.82 4.57 -19.14
C HIS A 58 -16.54 4.12 -19.86
N LYS A 59 -15.37 4.23 -19.21
CA LYS A 59 -14.09 3.72 -19.74
C LYS A 59 -13.93 2.22 -19.53
N LEU A 60 -14.71 1.66 -18.60
CA LEU A 60 -14.71 0.26 -18.24
C LEU A 60 -16.17 -0.23 -18.19
N ALA A 61 -16.45 -1.42 -18.74
CA ALA A 61 -17.80 -1.95 -18.80
C ALA A 61 -18.32 -2.40 -17.42
N GLU A 62 -17.48 -3.06 -16.63
CA GLU A 62 -17.81 -3.60 -15.31
C GLU A 62 -16.56 -3.67 -14.41
N GLU A 63 -16.76 -3.57 -13.10
CA GLU A 63 -15.68 -3.69 -12.12
C GLU A 63 -15.08 -5.11 -12.12
N PRO A 64 -13.75 -5.30 -12.30
CA PRO A 64 -13.15 -6.62 -12.26
C PRO A 64 -13.18 -7.20 -10.84
N ASP A 65 -13.47 -8.49 -10.70
CA ASP A 65 -13.58 -9.13 -9.37
C ASP A 65 -12.22 -9.35 -8.67
N ILE A 66 -11.15 -9.54 -9.45
CA ILE A 66 -9.84 -9.96 -8.92
C ILE A 66 -8.98 -8.72 -8.63
N PRO A 67 -8.36 -8.57 -7.43
CA PRO A 67 -7.53 -7.41 -7.10
C PRO A 67 -6.39 -7.13 -8.09
N LEU A 68 -5.80 -8.19 -8.66
CA LEU A 68 -4.78 -8.05 -9.70
C LEU A 68 -5.34 -7.49 -11.00
N ALA A 69 -6.55 -7.91 -11.39
CA ALA A 69 -7.24 -7.40 -12.58
C ALA A 69 -7.64 -5.92 -12.38
N LYS A 70 -8.06 -5.54 -11.18
CA LYS A 70 -8.33 -4.13 -10.83
C LYS A 70 -7.07 -3.26 -10.98
N ALA A 71 -5.94 -3.72 -10.44
CA ALA A 71 -4.67 -3.01 -10.57
C ALA A 71 -4.22 -2.87 -12.04
N GLN A 72 -4.39 -3.92 -12.83
CA GLN A 72 -4.09 -3.92 -14.26
C GLN A 72 -4.97 -2.92 -15.02
N ALA A 73 -6.28 -2.92 -14.77
CA ALA A 73 -7.22 -1.98 -15.39
C ALA A 73 -6.85 -0.51 -15.07
N VAL A 74 -6.43 -0.23 -13.84
CA VAL A 74 -5.93 1.10 -13.47
C VAL A 74 -4.66 1.47 -14.26
N LEU A 75 -3.71 0.55 -14.41
CA LEU A 75 -2.49 0.80 -15.20
C LEU A 75 -2.76 1.06 -16.69
N GLU A 76 -3.77 0.38 -17.25
CA GLU A 76 -4.14 0.54 -18.67
C GLU A 76 -4.81 1.89 -18.96
N HIS A 77 -5.53 2.44 -17.99
CA HIS A 77 -6.29 3.69 -18.17
C HIS A 77 -5.62 4.94 -17.57
N TYR A 78 -4.56 4.78 -16.79
CA TYR A 78 -3.83 5.91 -16.18
C TYR A 78 -2.33 5.85 -16.53
N ASP A 79 -1.89 6.72 -17.44
CA ASP A 79 -0.48 6.88 -17.83
C ASP A 79 0.34 7.76 -16.85
N SER A 80 -0.17 7.97 -15.64
CA SER A 80 0.55 8.76 -14.63
C SER A 80 1.67 7.93 -14.03
N LYS A 81 2.91 8.41 -14.14
CA LYS A 81 4.07 7.83 -13.44
C LYS A 81 3.78 7.56 -11.96
N LYS A 82 3.09 8.49 -11.29
CA LYS A 82 2.70 8.36 -9.88
C LYS A 82 1.75 7.18 -9.66
N VAL A 83 0.80 6.94 -10.56
CA VAL A 83 -0.10 5.77 -10.46
C VAL A 83 0.71 4.49 -10.64
N LYS A 84 1.55 4.42 -11.67
CA LYS A 84 2.36 3.24 -11.97
C LYS A 84 3.28 2.84 -10.80
N GLU A 85 4.01 3.80 -10.25
CA GLU A 85 4.91 3.55 -9.10
C GLU A 85 4.15 3.04 -7.86
N ASN A 86 2.94 3.56 -7.62
CA ASN A 86 2.11 3.13 -6.49
C ASN A 86 1.49 1.74 -6.71
N ILE A 87 1.05 1.42 -7.93
CA ILE A 87 0.57 0.06 -8.25
C ILE A 87 1.71 -0.96 -8.15
N ASP A 88 2.90 -0.64 -8.68
CA ASP A 88 4.08 -1.51 -8.58
C ASP A 88 4.45 -1.74 -7.11
N LYS A 89 4.39 -0.69 -6.28
CA LYS A 89 4.59 -0.78 -4.82
C LYS A 89 3.53 -1.66 -4.15
N TYR A 90 2.25 -1.50 -4.48
CA TYR A 90 1.18 -2.38 -3.99
C TYR A 90 1.46 -3.86 -4.32
N LEU A 91 1.84 -4.17 -5.57
CA LEU A 91 2.18 -5.52 -5.98
C LEU A 91 3.39 -6.07 -5.22
N LEU A 92 4.41 -5.24 -5.00
CA LEU A 92 5.58 -5.60 -4.18
C LEU A 92 5.18 -5.96 -2.75
N LEU A 93 4.35 -5.13 -2.09
CA LEU A 93 3.88 -5.36 -0.73
C LEU A 93 3.11 -6.68 -0.61
N ARG A 94 2.25 -7.01 -1.59
CA ARG A 94 1.55 -8.30 -1.62
C ARG A 94 2.50 -9.49 -1.75
N LYS A 95 3.57 -9.36 -2.54
CA LYS A 95 4.61 -10.38 -2.64
C LYS A 95 5.37 -10.51 -1.32
N LEU A 96 5.73 -9.39 -0.69
CA LEU A 96 6.38 -9.35 0.62
C LEU A 96 5.56 -10.06 1.69
N LYS A 97 4.25 -9.82 1.75
CA LYS A 97 3.34 -10.51 2.68
C LYS A 97 3.40 -12.04 2.58
N ARG A 98 3.69 -12.58 1.40
CA ARG A 98 3.74 -14.03 1.13
C ARG A 98 5.16 -14.60 1.17
N ALA A 99 6.17 -13.75 1.18
CA ALA A 99 7.55 -14.17 1.10
C ALA A 99 8.04 -14.73 2.44
N ASN A 100 8.98 -15.68 2.38
CA ASN A 100 9.74 -16.04 3.57
C ASN A 100 10.65 -14.87 3.95
N TYR A 101 10.71 -14.59 5.25
CA TYR A 101 11.50 -13.50 5.79
C TYR A 101 12.29 -13.93 7.02
N GLU A 102 13.42 -13.27 7.21
CA GLU A 102 14.24 -13.37 8.41
C GLU A 102 14.02 -12.13 9.28
N LYS A 103 14.05 -12.35 10.59
CA LYS A 103 13.94 -11.30 11.61
C LYS A 103 15.32 -10.98 12.14
N SER A 104 15.68 -9.70 12.19
CA SER A 104 16.95 -9.25 12.75
C SER A 104 16.77 -8.01 13.61
N ASN A 105 17.61 -7.87 14.64
CA ASN A 105 17.66 -6.70 15.53
C ASN A 105 16.32 -6.36 16.22
N GLU A 106 15.48 -7.35 16.50
CA GLU A 106 14.26 -7.12 17.29
C GLU A 106 14.60 -6.51 18.65
N PHE A 107 13.69 -5.68 19.16
CA PHE A 107 13.84 -4.90 20.41
C PHE A 107 14.99 -3.87 20.37
N ARG A 108 15.62 -3.63 19.22
CA ARG A 108 16.69 -2.63 19.01
C ARG A 108 16.29 -1.60 17.94
N ARG A 109 16.99 -0.45 17.91
CA ARG A 109 16.68 0.68 17.01
C ARG A 109 16.68 0.33 15.52
N HIS A 110 17.44 -0.69 15.12
CA HIS A 110 17.63 -1.09 13.72
C HIS A 110 16.92 -2.41 13.39
N VAL A 111 15.76 -2.67 14.00
CA VAL A 111 14.93 -3.83 13.65
C VAL A 111 14.70 -3.85 12.14
N THR A 112 15.02 -4.99 11.53
CA THR A 112 14.99 -5.15 10.08
C THR A 112 14.41 -6.51 9.74
N MET A 113 13.39 -6.50 8.89
CA MET A 113 12.86 -7.70 8.23
C MET A 113 13.54 -7.82 6.87
N THR A 114 14.13 -8.98 6.59
CA THR A 114 14.75 -9.25 5.29
C THR A 114 13.97 -10.34 4.59
N ALA A 115 13.36 -10.03 3.46
CA ALA A 115 12.54 -10.97 2.68
C ALA A 115 13.18 -11.22 1.31
N ILE A 116 13.09 -12.46 0.82
CA ILE A 116 13.53 -12.81 -0.53
C ILE A 116 12.30 -12.85 -1.43
N VAL A 117 12.21 -11.89 -2.36
CA VAL A 117 11.12 -11.79 -3.34
C VAL A 117 11.71 -11.91 -4.73
N GLU A 118 11.33 -12.94 -5.48
CA GLU A 118 11.78 -13.17 -6.87
C GLU A 118 13.31 -13.15 -7.02
N GLY A 119 14.03 -13.73 -6.05
CA GLY A 119 15.50 -13.78 -6.02
C GLY A 119 16.18 -12.47 -5.62
N LYS A 120 15.41 -11.42 -5.30
CA LYS A 120 15.92 -10.14 -4.77
C LYS A 120 15.74 -10.09 -3.25
N VAL A 121 16.79 -9.65 -2.58
CA VAL A 121 16.76 -9.37 -1.14
C VAL A 121 16.13 -8.00 -0.93
N ILE A 122 15.00 -7.96 -0.23
CA ILE A 122 14.30 -6.74 0.15
C ILE A 122 14.43 -6.58 1.65
N GLN A 123 14.92 -5.41 2.06
CA GLN A 123 15.01 -5.03 3.46
C GLN A 123 13.86 -4.09 3.80
N VAL A 124 13.22 -4.37 4.93
CA VAL A 124 12.12 -3.59 5.46
C VAL A 124 12.50 -3.18 6.88
N ASN A 125 12.69 -1.88 7.06
CA ASN A 125 12.96 -1.24 8.33
C ASN A 125 11.97 -0.07 8.54
N ILE A 126 12.10 0.61 9.66
CA ILE A 126 11.19 1.70 10.01
C ILE A 126 11.28 2.88 9.03
N ASP A 127 12.46 3.18 8.50
CA ASP A 127 12.68 4.30 7.59
C ASP A 127 11.99 4.04 6.25
N ASN A 128 12.24 2.86 5.65
CA ASN A 128 11.62 2.49 4.38
C ASN A 128 10.10 2.33 4.48
N ILE A 129 9.58 1.78 5.60
CA ILE A 129 8.13 1.72 5.83
C ILE A 129 7.55 3.13 5.96
N THR A 130 8.26 4.06 6.60
CA THR A 130 7.77 5.44 6.76
C THR A 130 7.74 6.17 5.42
N GLU A 131 8.75 5.97 4.58
CA GLU A 131 8.78 6.46 3.20
C GLU A 131 7.60 5.90 2.38
N ASP A 132 7.37 4.59 2.44
CA ASP A 132 6.26 3.93 1.75
C ASP A 132 4.89 4.43 2.23
N PHE A 133 4.77 4.72 3.53
CA PHE A 133 3.57 5.34 4.11
C PHE A 133 3.32 6.75 3.55
N HIS A 134 4.36 7.57 3.48
CA HIS A 134 4.23 8.92 2.90
C HIS A 134 3.84 8.88 1.42
N ALA A 135 4.45 7.98 0.64
CA ALA A 135 4.09 7.79 -0.77
C ALA A 135 2.62 7.37 -0.94
N LEU A 136 2.14 6.42 -0.13
CA LEU A 136 0.75 5.97 -0.13
C LEU A 136 -0.21 7.12 0.24
N LYS A 137 0.12 7.91 1.27
CA LYS A 137 -0.68 9.08 1.66
C LYS A 137 -0.82 10.07 0.51
N GLU A 138 0.30 10.40 -0.13
CA GLU A 138 0.29 11.29 -1.28
C GLU A 138 -0.48 10.74 -2.49
N PHE A 139 -0.52 9.42 -2.64
CA PHE A 139 -1.30 8.76 -3.68
C PHE A 139 -2.80 8.86 -3.39
N ILE A 140 -3.22 8.61 -2.15
CA ILE A 140 -4.61 8.77 -1.71
C ILE A 140 -5.09 10.21 -1.91
N ASP A 141 -4.29 11.20 -1.51
CA ASP A 141 -4.62 12.62 -1.71
C ASP A 141 -4.74 12.97 -3.20
N PHE A 142 -3.91 12.37 -4.06
CA PHE A 142 -3.99 12.55 -5.52
C PHE A 142 -5.28 11.95 -6.10
N VAL A 143 -5.67 10.75 -5.67
CA VAL A 143 -6.89 10.08 -6.12
C VAL A 143 -8.14 10.82 -5.62
N GLU A 144 -8.15 11.29 -4.37
CA GLU A 144 -9.27 12.06 -3.82
C GLU A 144 -9.54 13.34 -4.60
N LYS A 145 -8.47 14.08 -4.95
CA LYS A 145 -8.58 15.28 -5.79
C LYS A 145 -9.17 14.96 -7.17
N LYS A 146 -8.87 13.79 -7.74
CA LYS A 146 -9.46 13.35 -9.01
C LYS A 146 -10.94 12.99 -8.89
N ILE A 147 -11.35 12.36 -7.79
CA ILE A 147 -12.76 11.98 -7.55
C ILE A 147 -13.62 13.20 -7.23
N SER A 148 -13.03 14.23 -6.62
CA SER A 148 -13.73 15.46 -6.21
C SER A 148 -13.75 16.55 -7.28
N ALA A 149 -13.10 16.32 -8.42
CA ALA A 149 -13.06 17.24 -9.57
C ALA A 149 -14.17 16.90 -10.58
#